data_AF-A3IYS2-F1
#
_entry.id   AF-A3IYS2-F1
#
_cell.length_a   1.000
_cell.length_b   1.000
_cell.length_c   1.000
_cell.angle_alpha   90.00
_cell.angle_beta   90.00
_cell.angle_gamma   90.00
#
_symmetry.space_group_name_H-M   'P 1'
#
loop_
_entity.id
_entity.type
_entity.pdbx_description
1 polymer ?
#
loop_
_entity_poly.entity_id
_entity_poly.type
_entity_poly.pdbx_seq_one_letter_code
_entity_poly.pdbx_strand_id
1 'polypeptide(L)'
;NLEVLQIRGRFTEYPLEYESFGHENLKTLIIETADLSDYNLDEICSSDLPSLEYLEIWLGRQLEDEVDSLSSILNYDSFPNLKYLGLKSGEQSDRLAQAIVNSPILEHLYVLDLSMGTLTDTGVEALLNCPEIEQLDTLDISYNAVSEGAIGFLSELDINLIADNQAEDPYYSDRYSTLHE
;
A
#
# COMPACT_ATOMS: atom_id res chain seq x y z
N ASN A 1 0.61 -4.01 -26.53
CA ASN A 1 1.17 -4.94 -25.53
C ASN A 1 1.87 -4.13 -24.44
N LEU A 2 1.11 -3.31 -23.72
CA LEU A 2 1.64 -2.58 -22.58
C LEU A 2 1.66 -3.53 -21.38
N GLU A 3 2.81 -3.71 -20.73
CA GLU A 3 2.91 -4.56 -19.52
C GLU A 3 3.18 -3.74 -18.26
N VAL A 4 3.69 -2.52 -18.41
CA VAL A 4 4.04 -1.61 -17.32
C VAL A 4 3.42 -0.25 -17.60
N LEU A 5 2.67 0.27 -16.63
CA LEU A 5 2.11 1.61 -16.64
C LEU A 5 2.46 2.30 -15.33
N GLN A 6 3.21 3.38 -15.43
CA GLN A 6 3.50 4.28 -14.31
C GLN A 6 2.91 5.64 -14.65
N ILE A 7 2.11 6.18 -13.74
CA ILE A 7 1.46 7.46 -13.90
C ILE A 7 1.79 8.32 -12.69
N ARG A 8 2.28 9.53 -12.96
CA ARG A 8 2.51 10.56 -11.95
C ARG A 8 1.63 11.77 -12.26
N GLY A 9 0.85 12.24 -11.29
CA GLY A 9 -0.13 13.29 -11.55
C GLY A 9 -0.84 13.84 -10.32
N ARG A 10 -1.70 14.85 -10.54
CA ARG A 10 -2.56 15.46 -9.51
C ARG A 10 -3.98 14.92 -9.64
N PHE A 11 -4.24 13.76 -9.04
CA PHE A 11 -5.51 13.04 -9.24
C PHE A 11 -6.69 13.62 -8.44
N THR A 12 -6.47 14.58 -7.54
CA THR A 12 -7.55 15.39 -6.95
C THR A 12 -8.23 16.34 -7.94
N GLU A 13 -7.50 16.83 -8.95
CA GLU A 13 -8.03 17.78 -9.94
C GLU A 13 -8.43 17.11 -11.26
N TYR A 14 -7.84 15.96 -11.55
CA TYR A 14 -8.09 15.18 -12.76
C TYR A 14 -8.52 13.77 -12.33
N PRO A 15 -9.84 13.49 -12.24
CA PRO A 15 -10.28 12.13 -12.03
C PRO A 15 -9.71 11.25 -13.17
N LEU A 16 -9.49 9.97 -12.87
CA LEU A 16 -9.35 8.95 -13.91
C LEU A 16 -10.67 8.98 -14.69
N GLU A 17 -10.72 9.79 -15.75
CA GLU A 17 -11.92 9.91 -16.57
C GLU A 17 -12.17 8.53 -17.22
N TYR A 18 -13.41 8.05 -17.10
CA TYR A 18 -14.03 6.82 -17.62
C TYR A 18 -14.19 5.66 -16.64
N GLU A 19 -15.42 5.13 -16.65
CA GLU A 19 -15.88 3.86 -16.05
C GLU A 19 -14.79 2.78 -16.17
N SER A 20 -14.38 2.19 -15.04
CA SER A 20 -13.52 1.00 -14.90
C SER A 20 -12.69 0.62 -16.14
N PHE A 21 -11.41 0.95 -16.10
CA PHE A 21 -10.52 0.59 -17.21
C PHE A 21 -10.05 -0.88 -17.09
N GLY A 22 -9.92 -1.56 -18.23
CA GLY A 22 -9.47 -2.95 -18.30
C GLY A 22 -8.29 -3.14 -19.23
N HIS A 23 -7.33 -4.00 -18.85
CA HIS A 23 -6.15 -4.29 -19.67
C HIS A 23 -5.57 -5.69 -19.42
N GLU A 24 -5.83 -6.61 -20.35
CA GLU A 24 -5.47 -8.04 -20.29
C GLU A 24 -3.99 -8.35 -20.04
N ASN A 25 -3.06 -7.48 -20.46
CA ASN A 25 -1.62 -7.76 -20.39
C ASN A 25 -0.86 -6.88 -19.39
N LEU A 26 -1.56 -6.01 -18.65
CA LEU A 26 -0.86 -5.11 -17.73
C LEU A 26 -0.45 -5.92 -16.50
N LYS A 27 0.85 -5.91 -16.20
CA LYS A 27 1.45 -6.63 -15.05
C LYS A 27 1.84 -5.70 -13.93
N THR A 28 2.19 -4.46 -14.27
CA THR A 28 2.67 -3.46 -13.31
C THR A 28 1.87 -2.17 -13.48
N LEU A 29 1.24 -1.75 -12.39
CA LEU A 29 0.59 -0.45 -12.27
C LEU A 29 1.19 0.32 -11.10
N ILE A 30 1.72 1.52 -11.38
CA ILE A 30 2.28 2.43 -10.39
C ILE A 30 1.55 3.77 -10.50
N ILE A 31 0.92 4.20 -9.41
CA ILE A 31 0.21 5.48 -9.31
C ILE A 31 0.93 6.35 -8.27
N GLU A 32 1.64 7.36 -8.76
CA GLU A 32 2.35 8.35 -7.94
C GLU A 32 1.57 9.66 -7.87
N THR A 33 1.04 9.97 -6.69
CA THR A 33 0.31 11.21 -6.45
C THR A 33 0.51 11.70 -5.03
N ALA A 34 0.48 13.03 -4.86
CA ALA A 34 0.49 13.64 -3.54
C ALA A 34 -0.88 13.53 -2.84
N ASP A 35 -1.94 13.44 -3.65
CA ASP A 35 -3.32 13.44 -3.17
C ASP A 35 -4.16 12.55 -4.11
N LEU A 36 -4.51 11.34 -3.67
CA LEU A 36 -5.51 10.49 -4.32
C LEU A 36 -6.88 10.80 -3.70
N SER A 37 -7.94 10.77 -4.50
CA SER A 37 -9.32 10.86 -4.00
C SER A 37 -9.90 9.45 -3.84
N ASP A 38 -10.86 9.28 -2.93
CA ASP A 38 -11.54 7.99 -2.71
C ASP A 38 -12.14 7.47 -4.03
N TYR A 39 -12.73 8.36 -4.85
CA TYR A 39 -13.23 8.01 -6.18
C TYR A 39 -12.18 7.34 -7.08
N ASN A 40 -10.97 7.90 -7.16
CA ASN A 40 -9.94 7.32 -8.00
C ASN A 40 -9.39 6.02 -7.43
N LEU A 41 -9.33 5.90 -6.10
CA LEU A 41 -8.96 4.65 -5.45
C LEU A 41 -9.98 3.56 -5.77
N ASP A 42 -11.28 3.85 -5.68
CA ASP A 42 -12.36 2.93 -6.05
C ASP A 42 -12.27 2.49 -7.52
N GLU A 43 -12.01 3.41 -8.45
CA GLU A 43 -11.84 3.09 -9.88
C GLU A 43 -10.61 2.20 -10.13
N ILE A 44 -9.49 2.44 -9.42
CA ILE A 44 -8.32 1.57 -9.48
C ILE A 44 -8.68 0.19 -8.95
N CYS A 45 -9.26 0.10 -7.74
CA CYS A 45 -9.59 -1.15 -7.07
C CYS A 45 -10.66 -2.00 -7.80
N SER A 46 -11.46 -1.38 -8.66
CA SER A 46 -12.50 -2.06 -9.47
C SER A 46 -12.11 -2.30 -10.93
N SER A 47 -10.87 -1.97 -11.31
CA SER A 47 -10.36 -2.15 -12.68
C SER A 47 -10.19 -3.63 -13.06
N ASP A 48 -10.40 -3.94 -14.35
CA ASP A 48 -10.27 -5.30 -14.88
C ASP A 48 -8.84 -5.55 -15.38
N LEU A 49 -7.95 -5.90 -14.45
CA LEU A 49 -6.53 -6.14 -14.72
C LEU A 49 -6.15 -7.59 -14.36
N PRO A 50 -6.58 -8.59 -15.17
CA PRO A 50 -6.47 -10.00 -14.81
C PRO A 50 -5.01 -10.49 -14.74
N SER A 51 -4.07 -9.81 -15.41
CA SER A 51 -2.65 -10.13 -15.39
C SER A 51 -1.83 -9.28 -14.41
N LEU A 52 -2.47 -8.47 -13.56
CA LEU A 52 -1.75 -7.58 -12.65
C LEU A 52 -1.01 -8.40 -11.57
N GLU A 53 0.29 -8.18 -11.48
CA GLU A 53 1.20 -8.83 -10.54
C GLU A 53 1.77 -7.81 -9.53
N TYR A 54 1.89 -6.55 -9.93
CA TYR A 54 2.47 -5.46 -9.14
C TYR A 54 1.54 -4.26 -9.14
N LEU A 55 1.07 -3.87 -7.96
CA LEU A 55 0.31 -2.65 -7.73
C LEU A 55 1.01 -1.80 -6.70
N GLU A 56 1.34 -0.56 -7.06
CA GLU A 56 1.84 0.45 -6.13
C GLU A 56 1.00 1.71 -6.24
N ILE A 57 0.48 2.17 -5.11
CA ILE A 57 -0.35 3.36 -5.00
C ILE A 57 0.23 4.24 -3.90
N TRP A 58 0.50 5.49 -4.25
CA TRP A 58 0.78 6.55 -3.29
C TRP A 58 -0.55 7.18 -2.89
N LEU A 59 -1.03 6.86 -1.69
CA LEU A 59 -2.36 7.21 -1.20
C LEU A 59 -2.52 8.72 -0.98
N GLY A 60 -1.48 9.36 -0.43
CA GLY A 60 -1.48 10.79 -0.16
C GLY A 60 -2.37 11.17 1.03
N ARG A 61 -2.81 12.43 1.08
CA ARG A 61 -3.38 13.03 2.31
C ARG A 61 -4.89 13.19 2.35
N GLN A 62 -5.57 12.91 1.24
CA GLN A 62 -6.97 13.33 1.04
C GLN A 62 -7.99 12.20 1.15
N LEU A 63 -7.56 10.98 1.45
CA LEU A 63 -8.47 9.84 1.61
C LEU A 63 -9.19 9.94 2.96
N GLU A 64 -10.52 9.88 2.92
CA GLU A 64 -11.34 9.86 4.13
C GLU A 64 -11.42 8.43 4.71
N ASP A 65 -11.58 7.42 3.85
CA ASP A 65 -11.66 6.01 4.25
C ASP A 65 -10.99 5.06 3.23
N GLU A 66 -9.67 5.00 3.27
CA GLU A 66 -8.88 4.16 2.37
C GLU A 66 -9.18 2.65 2.52
N VAL A 67 -9.60 2.20 3.70
CA VAL A 67 -9.82 0.77 3.97
C VAL A 67 -11.05 0.25 3.24
N ASP A 68 -12.13 1.03 3.22
CA ASP A 68 -13.37 0.63 2.54
C ASP A 68 -13.14 0.52 1.02
N SER A 69 -12.42 1.49 0.43
CA SER A 69 -12.05 1.48 -0.99
C SER A 69 -11.10 0.34 -1.38
N LEU A 70 -10.22 -0.09 -0.47
CA LEU A 70 -9.30 -1.20 -0.70
C LEU A 70 -9.93 -2.58 -0.49
N SER A 71 -11.18 -2.66 -0.05
CA SER A 71 -11.84 -3.92 0.35
C SER A 71 -11.82 -5.01 -0.72
N SER A 72 -11.94 -4.67 -2.02
CA SER A 72 -11.90 -5.66 -3.11
C SER A 72 -10.50 -6.29 -3.27
N ILE A 73 -9.45 -5.50 -3.05
CA ILE A 73 -8.06 -5.97 -3.07
C ILE A 73 -7.79 -6.80 -1.81
N LEU A 74 -8.17 -6.28 -0.64
CA LEU A 74 -7.92 -6.96 0.65
C LEU A 74 -8.63 -8.33 0.73
N ASN A 75 -9.86 -8.44 0.21
CA ASN A 75 -10.58 -9.71 0.13
C ASN A 75 -10.14 -10.63 -1.01
N TYR A 76 -9.15 -10.20 -1.81
CA TYR A 76 -8.66 -10.93 -2.98
C TYR A 76 -9.74 -11.20 -4.05
N ASP A 77 -10.74 -10.32 -4.12
CA ASP A 77 -11.80 -10.35 -5.12
C ASP A 77 -11.35 -9.72 -6.45
N SER A 78 -10.25 -8.94 -6.41
CA SER A 78 -9.64 -8.27 -7.56
C SER A 78 -8.17 -8.68 -7.72
N PHE A 79 -7.65 -8.58 -8.95
CA PHE A 79 -6.26 -8.87 -9.31
C PHE A 79 -5.79 -10.27 -8.89
N PRO A 80 -6.29 -11.33 -9.55
CA PRO A 80 -6.07 -12.73 -9.12
C PRO A 80 -4.61 -13.21 -9.19
N ASN A 81 -3.70 -12.40 -9.75
CA ASN A 81 -2.27 -12.70 -9.86
C ASN A 81 -1.40 -11.75 -9.01
N LEU A 82 -1.99 -10.90 -8.16
CA LEU A 82 -1.26 -9.87 -7.42
C LEU A 82 -0.25 -10.47 -6.45
N LYS A 83 1.02 -10.08 -6.62
CA LYS A 83 2.18 -10.56 -5.84
C LYS A 83 2.86 -9.45 -5.05
N TYR A 84 2.76 -8.21 -5.52
CA TYR A 84 3.28 -7.03 -4.83
C TYR A 84 2.13 -6.04 -4.61
N LEU A 85 1.95 -5.62 -3.36
CA LEU A 85 1.04 -4.55 -2.99
C LEU A 85 1.79 -3.46 -2.22
N GLY A 86 1.93 -2.29 -2.84
CA GLY A 86 2.45 -1.08 -2.22
C GLY A 86 1.34 -0.08 -1.96
N LEU A 87 1.11 0.22 -0.69
CA LEU A 87 0.16 1.22 -0.21
C LEU A 87 0.95 2.29 0.54
N LYS A 88 1.65 3.11 -0.24
CA LYS A 88 2.63 4.07 0.25
C LYS A 88 1.95 5.37 0.65
N SER A 89 2.58 6.13 1.55
CA SER A 89 2.08 7.46 1.93
C SER A 89 0.65 7.46 2.48
N GLY A 90 0.25 6.40 3.18
CA GLY A 90 -1.03 6.34 3.89
C GLY A 90 -0.99 7.17 5.18
N GLU A 91 -2.05 7.95 5.44
CA GLU A 91 -2.19 8.71 6.69
C GLU A 91 -2.86 7.91 7.81
N GLN A 92 -3.50 6.78 7.48
CA GLN A 92 -4.14 5.87 8.44
C GLN A 92 -3.43 4.49 8.47
N SER A 93 -2.09 4.46 8.34
CA SER A 93 -1.31 3.22 8.17
C SER A 93 -1.55 2.15 9.24
N ASP A 94 -1.76 2.52 10.51
CA ASP A 94 -2.10 1.54 11.56
C ASP A 94 -3.46 0.87 11.33
N ARG A 95 -4.46 1.66 10.88
CA ARG A 95 -5.79 1.15 10.53
C ARG A 95 -5.71 0.24 9.31
N LEU A 96 -4.89 0.63 8.33
CA LEU A 96 -4.65 -0.17 7.13
C LEU A 96 -3.95 -1.50 7.46
N ALA A 97 -2.91 -1.49 8.29
CA ALA A 97 -2.25 -2.69 8.78
C ALA A 97 -3.25 -3.64 9.47
N GLN A 98 -4.13 -3.09 10.32
CA GLN A 98 -5.18 -3.86 10.97
C GLN A 98 -6.20 -4.45 9.97
N ALA A 99 -6.53 -3.73 8.90
CA ALA A 99 -7.42 -4.25 7.85
C ALA A 99 -6.76 -5.37 7.05
N ILE A 100 -5.48 -5.23 6.70
CA ILE A 100 -4.69 -6.22 5.97
C ILE A 100 -4.65 -7.55 6.73
N VAL A 101 -4.31 -7.55 8.02
CA VAL A 101 -4.24 -8.79 8.82
C VAL A 101 -5.60 -9.44 9.08
N ASN A 102 -6.69 -8.72 8.86
CA ASN A 102 -8.05 -9.26 8.95
C ASN A 102 -8.60 -9.74 7.60
N SER A 103 -7.74 -9.84 6.58
CA SER A 103 -8.12 -10.15 5.20
C SER A 103 -7.23 -11.27 4.62
N PRO A 104 -7.67 -12.00 3.59
CA PRO A 104 -6.91 -13.09 3.00
C PRO A 104 -5.71 -12.65 2.14
N ILE A 105 -5.51 -11.35 1.90
CA ILE A 105 -4.51 -10.84 0.95
C ILE A 105 -3.09 -11.35 1.21
N LEU A 106 -2.69 -11.51 2.49
CA LEU A 106 -1.34 -11.95 2.85
C LEU A 106 -1.03 -13.37 2.41
N GLU A 107 -2.05 -14.23 2.23
CA GLU A 107 -1.85 -15.60 1.69
C GLU A 107 -1.41 -15.61 0.22
N HIS A 108 -1.49 -14.47 -0.46
CA HIS A 108 -1.28 -14.37 -1.91
C HIS A 108 -0.12 -13.47 -2.32
N LEU A 109 0.32 -12.58 -1.43
CA LEU A 109 1.41 -11.64 -1.66
C LEU A 109 2.79 -12.26 -1.37
N TYR A 110 3.79 -11.79 -2.12
CA TYR A 110 5.21 -11.96 -1.78
C TYR A 110 5.77 -10.70 -1.12
N VAL A 111 5.25 -9.52 -1.49
CA VAL A 111 5.74 -8.24 -0.97
C VAL A 111 4.57 -7.38 -0.52
N LEU A 112 4.67 -6.89 0.71
CA LEU A 112 3.83 -5.82 1.24
C LEU A 112 4.69 -4.59 1.52
N ASP A 113 4.34 -3.47 0.92
CA ASP A 113 5.00 -2.18 1.11
C ASP A 113 4.02 -1.17 1.73
N LEU A 114 4.25 -0.84 3.00
CA LEU A 114 3.54 0.18 3.78
C LEU A 114 4.46 1.38 4.08
N SER A 115 5.47 1.61 3.24
CA SER A 115 6.46 2.66 3.47
C SER A 115 5.89 4.06 3.27
N MET A 116 6.65 5.06 3.73
CA MET A 116 6.33 6.49 3.61
C MET A 116 5.03 6.90 4.32
N GLY A 117 4.48 6.06 5.20
CA GLY A 117 3.19 6.27 5.87
C GLY A 117 3.31 6.80 7.29
N THR A 118 2.25 6.59 8.07
CA THR A 118 2.11 6.96 9.49
C THR A 118 2.17 5.73 10.42
N LEU A 119 2.73 4.60 9.98
CA LEU A 119 2.72 3.35 10.75
C LEU A 119 3.47 3.54 12.07
N THR A 120 2.88 3.05 13.15
CA THR A 120 3.47 3.07 14.49
C THR A 120 3.61 1.66 15.05
N ASP A 121 4.13 1.55 16.27
CA ASP A 121 4.17 0.29 17.02
C ASP A 121 2.80 -0.40 17.12
N THR A 122 1.70 0.36 17.08
CA THR A 122 0.33 -0.19 17.09
C THR A 122 0.04 -1.02 15.84
N GLY A 123 0.37 -0.49 14.66
CA GLY A 123 0.22 -1.23 13.40
C GLY A 123 1.18 -2.41 13.31
N VAL A 124 2.39 -2.28 13.85
CA VAL A 124 3.35 -3.41 13.94
C VAL A 124 2.84 -4.50 14.87
N GLU A 125 2.23 -4.16 16.01
CA GLU A 125 1.60 -5.15 16.89
C GLU A 125 0.47 -5.90 16.17
N ALA A 126 -0.35 -5.22 15.36
CA ALA A 126 -1.37 -5.88 14.54
C ALA A 126 -0.74 -6.87 13.55
N LEU A 127 0.32 -6.45 12.83
CA LEU A 127 1.09 -7.26 11.90
C LEU A 127 1.68 -8.52 12.56
N LEU A 128 2.31 -8.39 13.73
CA LEU A 128 2.89 -9.52 14.48
C LEU A 128 1.85 -10.52 14.99
N ASN A 129 0.58 -10.11 15.11
CA ASN A 129 -0.51 -11.00 15.53
C ASN A 129 -1.12 -11.80 14.36
N CYS A 130 -0.59 -11.65 13.14
CA CYS A 130 -1.03 -12.36 11.94
C CYS A 130 0.02 -13.39 11.51
N PRO A 131 -0.22 -14.70 11.68
CA PRO A 131 0.75 -15.73 11.28
C PRO A 131 1.14 -15.69 9.80
N GLU A 132 0.23 -15.22 8.94
CA GLU A 132 0.41 -15.11 7.49
C GLU A 132 1.49 -14.09 7.10
N ILE A 133 1.91 -13.21 8.01
CA ILE A 133 3.00 -12.26 7.73
C ILE A 133 4.32 -12.97 7.43
N GLU A 134 4.56 -14.15 8.01
CA GLU A 134 5.75 -14.97 7.74
C GLU A 134 5.74 -15.62 6.34
N GLN A 135 4.63 -15.50 5.59
CA GLN A 135 4.56 -15.97 4.20
C GLN A 135 5.11 -14.95 3.21
N LEU A 136 5.25 -13.68 3.64
CA LEU A 136 5.84 -12.64 2.82
C LEU A 136 7.34 -12.91 2.63
N ASP A 137 7.83 -12.66 1.42
CA ASP A 137 9.27 -12.59 1.16
C ASP A 137 9.82 -11.24 1.66
N THR A 138 9.07 -10.15 1.48
CA THR A 138 9.49 -8.81 1.91
C THR A 138 8.35 -8.03 2.59
N LEU A 139 8.69 -7.36 3.68
CA LEU A 139 7.88 -6.33 4.32
C LEU A 139 8.66 -5.01 4.33
N ASP A 140 8.14 -3.99 3.65
CA ASP A 140 8.70 -2.63 3.70
C ASP A 140 7.84 -1.72 4.57
N ILE A 141 8.42 -1.24 5.66
CA ILE A 141 7.86 -0.26 6.60
C ILE A 141 8.78 0.94 6.75
N SER A 142 9.67 1.19 5.79
CA SER A 142 10.56 2.35 5.81
C SER A 142 9.79 3.68 5.82
N TYR A 143 10.41 4.74 6.33
CA TYR A 143 9.80 6.08 6.37
C TYR A 143 8.45 6.14 7.11
N ASN A 144 8.35 5.46 8.26
CA ASN A 144 7.21 5.50 9.17
C ASN A 144 7.62 6.11 10.54
N ALA A 145 6.90 5.79 11.62
CA ALA A 145 7.26 6.17 12.99
C ALA A 145 7.25 4.96 13.94
N VAL A 146 7.94 3.89 13.52
CA VAL A 146 8.07 2.65 14.29
C VAL A 146 9.32 2.70 15.17
N SER A 147 9.19 2.26 16.43
CA SER A 147 10.30 2.20 17.36
C SER A 147 11.30 1.10 17.01
N GLU A 148 12.56 1.26 17.43
CA GLU A 148 13.58 0.22 17.29
C GLU A 148 13.17 -1.11 17.97
N GLY A 149 12.39 -1.03 19.05
CA GLY A 149 11.90 -2.22 19.75
C GLY A 149 10.89 -3.00 18.90
N ALA A 150 9.93 -2.31 18.29
CA ALA A 150 8.95 -2.91 17.39
C ALA A 150 9.62 -3.49 16.12
N ILE A 151 10.59 -2.77 15.54
CA ILE A 151 11.42 -3.28 14.43
C ILE A 151 12.18 -4.54 14.86
N GLY A 152 12.72 -4.56 16.08
CA GLY A 152 13.41 -5.72 16.64
C GLY A 152 12.53 -6.98 16.61
N PHE A 153 11.26 -6.88 16.98
CA PHE A 153 10.34 -8.01 16.91
C PHE A 153 10.08 -8.50 15.48
N LEU A 154 9.88 -7.59 14.52
CA LEU A 154 9.71 -7.96 13.11
C LEU A 154 10.98 -8.60 12.52
N SER A 155 12.16 -8.18 12.98
CA SER A 155 13.44 -8.68 12.48
C SER A 155 13.76 -10.14 12.89
N GLU A 156 13.01 -10.68 13.85
CA GLU A 156 13.11 -12.10 14.25
C GLU A 156 12.32 -13.03 13.31
N LEU A 157 11.47 -12.48 12.43
CA LEU A 157 10.74 -13.24 11.42
C LEU A 157 11.67 -13.62 10.25
N ASP A 158 11.39 -14.74 9.58
CA ASP A 158 12.15 -15.20 8.39
C ASP A 158 11.69 -14.48 7.11
N ILE A 159 11.70 -13.14 7.13
CA ILE A 159 11.30 -12.27 6.03
C ILE A 159 12.37 -11.20 5.78
N ASN A 160 12.45 -10.68 4.56
CA ASN A 160 13.26 -9.50 4.27
C ASN A 160 12.55 -8.24 4.78
N LEU A 161 12.98 -7.73 5.94
CA LEU A 161 12.45 -6.51 6.53
C LEU A 161 13.22 -5.27 6.05
N ILE A 162 12.50 -4.30 5.48
CA ILE A 162 13.02 -2.96 5.17
C ILE A 162 12.37 -1.97 6.13
N ALA A 163 13.15 -1.36 7.02
CA ALA A 163 12.63 -0.51 8.10
C ALA A 163 13.42 0.80 8.30
N ASP A 164 14.16 1.23 7.28
CA ASP A 164 15.01 2.41 7.37
C ASP A 164 14.22 3.72 7.51
N ASN A 165 14.88 4.77 8.01
CA ASN A 165 14.37 6.16 8.03
C ASN A 165 13.09 6.41 8.85
N GLN A 166 12.97 5.80 10.03
CA GLN A 166 11.87 6.08 10.96
C GLN A 166 11.95 7.50 11.54
N ALA A 167 10.79 8.14 11.71
CA ALA A 167 10.62 9.44 12.35
C ALA A 167 10.22 9.27 13.83
N GLU A 168 10.51 10.28 14.65
CA GLU A 168 10.03 10.33 16.05
C GLU A 168 8.52 10.62 16.15
N ASP A 169 7.95 11.31 15.16
CA ASP A 169 6.54 11.71 15.09
C ASP A 169 5.95 11.24 13.75
N PRO A 170 4.86 10.43 13.77
CA PRO A 170 4.20 9.98 12.55
C PRO A 170 3.66 11.11 11.68
N TYR A 171 3.48 12.34 12.19
CA TYR A 171 2.94 13.47 11.42
C TYR A 171 3.99 14.52 11.05
N TYR A 172 5.28 14.19 11.13
CA TYR A 172 6.35 15.14 10.79
C TYR A 172 6.27 15.63 9.33
N SER A 173 6.43 16.93 9.11
CA SER A 173 6.04 17.62 7.87
C SER A 173 6.90 17.33 6.64
N ASP A 174 8.14 16.88 6.84
CA ASP A 174 9.12 16.73 5.75
C ASP A 174 8.88 15.49 4.86
N ARG A 175 7.96 14.59 5.26
CA ARG A 175 7.59 13.37 4.52
C ARG A 175 7.05 13.63 3.11
N TYR A 176 6.47 14.82 2.88
CA TYR A 176 5.82 15.19 1.62
C TYR A 176 6.72 15.89 0.60
N SER A 177 7.98 16.15 0.96
CA SER A 177 8.90 16.91 0.09
C SER A 177 9.20 16.21 -1.25
N THR A 178 9.14 14.87 -1.30
CA THR A 178 9.50 14.07 -2.48
C THR A 178 8.44 14.04 -3.59
N LEU A 179 7.18 14.34 -3.28
CA LEU A 179 6.08 14.33 -4.25
C LEU A 179 5.81 15.70 -4.88
N HIS A 180 6.36 16.76 -4.30
CA HIS A 180 6.12 18.16 -4.69
C HIS A 180 7.15 18.72 -5.71
N GLU A 181 8.07 17.90 -6.23
CA GLU A 181 9.05 18.29 -7.27
C GLU A 181 8.68 17.85 -8.70
#